data_AF-A0A374P8G7-F1
#
_entry.id   AF-A0A374P8G7-F1
#
_cell.length_a   1.000
_cell.length_b   1.000
_cell.length_c   1.000
_cell.angle_alpha   90.00
_cell.angle_beta   90.00
_cell.angle_gamma   90.00
#
_symmetry.space_group_name_H-M   'P 1'
#
loop_
_entity.id
_entity.type
_entity.pdbx_description
1 polymer ?
#
loop_
_entity_poly.entity_id
_entity_poly.type
_entity_poly.pdbx_seq_one_letter_code
_entity_poly.pdbx_strand_id
1 'polypeptide(L)'
;MHQVLFPLVIVNILKQHGSKEQPLTISQIADRINRQYAPFSDREQVINRSTVARTLESLVLYTEVGDLLDFCVVEGGSANKKKYYIENHKIG
;
A
#
# COMPACT_ATOMS: atom_id res chain seq x y z
N MET A 1 -3.63 5.33 15.88
CA MET A 1 -3.68 4.13 15.00
C MET A 1 -2.52 3.18 15.35
N HIS A 2 -2.81 1.90 15.59
CA HIS A 2 -1.77 0.90 15.90
C HIS A 2 -1.01 0.48 14.63
N GLN A 3 0.30 0.27 14.74
CA GLN A 3 1.15 -0.12 13.60
C GLN A 3 0.72 -1.42 12.93
N VAL A 4 0.08 -2.33 13.70
CA VAL A 4 -0.48 -3.59 13.19
C VAL A 4 -1.54 -3.38 12.10
N LEU A 5 -2.14 -2.19 12.02
CA LEU A 5 -3.17 -1.86 11.03
C LEU A 5 -2.58 -1.27 9.73
N PHE A 6 -1.29 -0.94 9.69
CA PHE A 6 -0.69 -0.30 8.52
C PHE A 6 -0.79 -1.12 7.22
N PRO A 7 -0.62 -2.46 7.22
CA PRO A 7 -0.85 -3.24 6.01
C PRO A 7 -2.27 -3.06 5.46
N LEU A 8 -3.27 -3.09 6.33
CA LEU A 8 -4.68 -2.94 5.95
C LEU A 8 -4.96 -1.54 5.39
N VAL A 9 -4.42 -0.51 6.02
CA VAL A 9 -4.60 0.88 5.59
C VAL A 9 -3.91 1.15 4.26
N ILE A 10 -2.70 0.61 4.05
CA ILE A 10 -1.99 0.69 2.76
C ILE A 10 -2.81 -0.01 1.66
N VAL A 11 -3.26 -1.24 1.91
CA VAL A 11 -4.12 -1.99 0.97
C VAL A 11 -5.37 -1.19 0.65
N ASN A 12 -6.04 -0.61 1.65
CA ASN A 12 -7.25 0.18 1.41
C ASN A 12 -6.99 1.41 0.53
N ILE A 13 -5.90 2.13 0.77
CA ILE A 13 -5.48 3.25 -0.10
C ILE A 13 -5.22 2.78 -1.53
N LEU A 14 -4.53 1.65 -1.71
CA LEU A 14 -4.28 1.09 -3.04
C LEU A 14 -5.59 0.68 -3.73
N LYS A 15 -6.53 0.03 -3.04
CA LYS A 15 -7.84 -0.35 -3.59
C LYS A 15 -8.69 0.87 -3.99
N GLN A 16 -8.62 1.95 -3.22
CA GLN A 16 -9.45 3.15 -3.44
C GLN A 16 -8.86 4.11 -4.49
N HIS A 17 -7.54 4.13 -4.65
CA HIS A 17 -6.87 5.19 -5.38
C HIS A 17 -5.78 4.73 -6.36
N GLY A 18 -5.37 3.47 -6.30
CA GLY A 18 -4.38 2.89 -7.20
C GLY A 18 -5.05 2.02 -8.25
N SER A 19 -4.61 2.16 -9.50
CA SER A 19 -4.91 1.21 -10.57
C SER A 19 -3.66 0.95 -11.40
N LYS A 20 -3.75 0.04 -12.36
CA LYS A 20 -2.67 -0.22 -13.32
C LYS A 20 -2.32 1.02 -14.15
N GLU A 21 -3.33 1.80 -14.53
CA GLU A 21 -3.21 3.04 -15.30
C GLU A 21 -2.72 4.19 -14.41
N GLN A 22 -3.09 4.18 -13.13
CA GLN A 22 -2.71 5.19 -12.16
C GLN A 22 -2.09 4.57 -10.89
N PRO A 23 -0.89 3.99 -10.99
CA PRO A 23 -0.25 3.38 -9.83
C PRO A 23 0.36 4.45 -8.93
N LEU A 24 0.41 4.18 -7.63
CA LEU A 24 0.78 5.17 -6.60
C LEU A 24 2.23 5.00 -6.15
N THR A 25 2.93 6.12 -5.97
CA THR A 25 4.25 6.13 -5.31
C THR A 25 4.13 6.00 -3.80
N ILE A 26 5.22 5.61 -3.13
CA ILE A 26 5.33 5.57 -1.66
C ILE A 26 4.92 6.90 -1.02
N SER A 27 5.37 8.02 -1.58
CA SER A 27 5.02 9.35 -1.08
C SER A 27 3.52 9.61 -1.20
N GLN A 28 2.90 9.32 -2.35
CA GLN A 28 1.46 9.50 -2.53
C GLN A 28 0.64 8.62 -1.56
N ILE A 29 1.08 7.38 -1.32
CA ILE A 29 0.43 6.49 -0.36
C ILE A 29 0.54 7.08 1.05
N ALA A 30 1.74 7.49 1.48
CA ALA A 30 1.94 8.10 2.80
C ALA A 30 1.09 9.37 2.98
N ASP A 31 1.07 10.27 2.00
CA ASP A 31 0.31 11.52 2.05
C ASP A 31 -1.19 11.27 2.14
N ARG A 32 -1.71 10.29 1.39
CA ARG A 32 -3.12 9.88 1.46
C ARG A 32 -3.45 9.28 2.82
N ILE A 33 -2.60 8.41 3.37
CA ILE A 33 -2.83 7.83 4.70
C ILE A 33 -2.85 8.93 5.76
N ASN A 34 -1.86 9.82 5.74
CA ASN A 34 -1.75 10.90 6.71
C ASN A 34 -2.91 11.89 6.61
N ARG A 35 -3.51 12.11 5.43
CA ARG A 35 -4.74 12.91 5.30
C ARG A 35 -5.99 12.17 5.73
N GLN A 36 -6.23 10.98 5.18
CA GLN A 36 -7.49 10.26 5.37
C GLN A 36 -7.64 9.68 6.78
N TYR A 37 -6.53 9.34 7.43
CA TYR A 37 -6.54 8.69 8.73
C TYR A 37 -5.99 9.55 9.88
N ALA A 38 -5.66 10.83 9.62
CA ALA A 38 -5.28 11.78 10.67
C ALA A 38 -6.25 11.79 11.87
N PRO A 39 -7.60 11.77 11.66
CA PRO A 39 -8.54 11.76 12.78
C PRO A 39 -8.44 10.54 13.72
N PHE A 40 -7.75 9.46 13.31
CA PHE A 40 -7.59 8.23 14.09
C PHE A 40 -6.20 8.10 14.73
N SER A 41 -5.44 9.19 14.81
CA SER A 41 -4.07 9.21 15.30
C SER A 41 -3.81 10.40 16.22
N ASP A 42 -3.22 10.14 17.39
CA ASP A 42 -2.74 11.19 18.30
C ASP A 42 -1.41 11.80 17.84
N ARG A 43 -0.83 11.29 16.76
CA ARG A 43 0.43 11.77 16.15
C ARG A 43 0.14 12.68 14.98
N GLU A 44 1.00 13.69 14.80
CA GLU A 44 0.99 14.62 13.65
C GLU A 44 1.08 13.88 12.30
N GLN A 45 1.81 12.76 12.26
CA GLN A 45 1.82 11.84 11.11
C GLN A 45 1.42 10.43 11.55
N VAL A 46 0.42 9.88 10.87
CA VAL A 46 -0.07 8.51 11.04
C VAL A 46 1.03 7.51 10.65
N ILE A 47 1.71 7.76 9.52
CA ILE A 47 2.70 6.86 8.95
C ILE A 47 3.80 7.63 8.22
N ASN A 48 5.04 7.13 8.30
CA ASN A 48 6.17 7.67 7.54
C ASN A 48 6.44 6.84 6.27
N ARG A 49 7.16 7.44 5.31
CA ARG A 49 7.45 6.81 4.01
C ARG A 49 8.26 5.52 4.13
N SER A 50 9.18 5.40 5.08
CA SER A 50 9.99 4.20 5.27
C SER A 50 9.17 3.02 5.81
N THR A 51 8.12 3.29 6.60
CA THR A 51 7.18 2.25 7.04
C THR A 51 6.27 1.82 5.90
N VAL A 52 5.82 2.75 5.06
CA VAL A 52 5.09 2.41 3.82
C VAL A 52 5.94 1.52 2.91
N ALA A 53 7.20 1.89 2.67
CA ALA A 53 8.14 1.12 1.84
C ALA A 53 8.29 -0.33 2.32
N ARG A 54 8.69 -0.53 3.59
CA ARG A 54 8.90 -1.87 4.16
C ARG A 54 7.62 -2.71 4.19
N THR A 55 6.47 -2.08 4.41
CA THR A 55 5.18 -2.78 4.42
C THR A 55 4.81 -3.22 3.00
N LEU A 56 5.03 -2.37 2.00
CA LEU A 56 4.80 -2.73 0.59
C LEU A 56 5.71 -3.84 0.12
N GLU A 57 7.01 -3.81 0.46
CA GLU A 57 7.94 -4.90 0.15
C GLU A 57 7.43 -6.25 0.69
N SER A 58 6.93 -6.24 1.93
CA SER A 58 6.33 -7.43 2.54
C SER A 58 5.05 -7.85 1.80
N LEU A 59 4.15 -6.91 1.51
CA LEU A 59 2.89 -7.19 0.81
C LEU A 59 3.13 -7.75 -0.60
N VAL A 60 4.08 -7.20 -1.35
CA VAL A 60 4.47 -7.73 -2.67
C VAL A 60 4.96 -9.17 -2.52
N LEU A 61 5.93 -9.41 -1.64
CA LEU A 61 6.50 -10.75 -1.44
C LEU A 61 5.42 -11.80 -1.07
N TYR A 62 4.53 -11.48 -0.14
CA TYR A 62 3.54 -12.44 0.36
C TYR A 62 2.33 -12.61 -0.55
N THR A 63 2.06 -11.66 -1.45
CA THR A 63 0.91 -11.76 -2.37
C THR A 63 1.30 -12.14 -3.79
N GLU A 64 2.58 -12.08 -4.15
CA GLU A 64 3.14 -12.59 -5.40
C GLU A 64 3.46 -14.09 -5.31
N VAL A 65 3.94 -14.57 -4.15
CA VAL A 65 4.42 -15.95 -3.96
C VAL A 65 3.31 -16.92 -3.52
N GLY A 66 2.10 -16.45 -3.17
CA GLY A 66 1.02 -17.35 -2.76
C GLY A 66 -0.38 -16.76 -2.77
N ASP A 67 -1.37 -17.65 -2.75
CA ASP A 67 -2.81 -17.33 -2.71
C ASP A 67 -3.28 -16.88 -1.31
N LEU A 68 -2.41 -16.22 -0.53
CA LEU A 68 -2.76 -15.78 0.82
C LEU A 68 -3.97 -14.84 0.81
N LEU A 69 -4.10 -14.06 -0.25
CA LEU A 69 -5.17 -13.10 -0.46
C LEU A 69 -5.74 -13.25 -1.88
N ASP A 70 -7.00 -12.86 -2.05
CA ASP A 70 -7.71 -12.80 -3.33
C ASP A 70 -7.17 -11.71 -4.28
N PHE A 71 -6.08 -11.05 -3.90
CA PHE A 71 -5.42 -10.00 -4.65
C PHE A 71 -3.91 -10.05 -4.47
N CYS A 72 -3.20 -9.45 -5.44
CA CYS A 72 -1.77 -9.17 -5.35
C CYS A 72 -1.51 -7.66 -5.30
N VAL A 73 -0.49 -7.27 -4.53
CA VAL A 73 0.10 -5.94 -4.61
C VAL A 73 1.21 -6.00 -5.65
N VAL A 74 1.04 -5.23 -6.72
CA VAL A 74 2.00 -5.22 -7.84
C VAL A 74 2.95 -4.04 -7.69
N GLU A 75 4.25 -4.32 -7.68
CA GLU A 75 5.30 -3.31 -7.80
C GLU A 75 5.65 -3.10 -9.29
N GLY A 76 5.73 -1.82 -9.70
CA GLY A 76 6.20 -1.44 -11.03
C GLY A 76 7.03 -0.16 -11.01
N GLY A 77 7.44 0.30 -12.19
CA GLY A 77 8.28 1.48 -12.36
C GLY A 77 9.79 1.17 -12.30
N SER A 78 10.62 2.20 -12.11
CA SER A 78 12.06 2.03 -11.97
C SER A 78 12.49 1.97 -10.51
N ALA A 79 13.68 1.46 -10.22
CA ALA A 79 14.20 1.32 -8.84
C ALA A 79 14.08 2.61 -8.00
N ASN A 80 14.24 3.79 -8.62
CA ASN A 80 14.15 5.09 -7.94
C ASN A 80 12.75 5.73 -7.97
N LYS A 81 11.79 5.10 -8.68
CA LYS A 81 10.41 5.59 -8.84
C LYS A 81 9.42 4.42 -8.79
N LYS A 82 9.56 3.58 -7.77
CA LYS A 82 8.64 2.46 -7.52
C LYS A 82 7.20 2.98 -7.37
N LYS A 83 6.26 2.28 -8.02
CA LYS A 83 4.83 2.54 -7.95
C LYS A 83 4.08 1.24 -7.70
N TYR A 84 2.91 1.37 -7.06
CA TYR A 84 2.16 0.25 -6.52
C TYR A 84 0.68 0.37 -6.86
N TYR A 85 0.06 -0.77 -7.12
CA TYR A 85 -1.38 -0.92 -7.30
C TYR A 85 -1.78 -2.34 -6.92
N ILE A 86 -3.09 -2.63 -6.93
CA ILE A 86 -3.62 -3.96 -6.65
C ILE A 86 -4.20 -4.54 -7.94
N GLU A 87 -3.91 -5.81 -8.20
CA GLU A 87 -4.65 -6.65 -9.15
C GLU A 87 -5.37 -7.76 -8.37
N ASN A 88 -6.61 -8.07 -8.74
CA ASN A 88 -7.30 -9.21 -8.14
C ASN A 88 -6.85 -10.48 -8.86
N HIS A 89 -6.65 -11.56 -8.12
CA HIS A 89 -6.50 -12.87 -8.75
C HIS A 89 -7.81 -13.18 -9.48
N LYS A 90 -7.73 -13.57 -10.76
CA LYS A 90 -8.84 -14.27 -11.39
C LYS A 90 -8.90 -15.64 -10.73
N ILE A 91 -9.67 -15.75 -9.65
CA ILE A 91 -10.08 -17.06 -9.17
C ILE A 91 -10.90 -17.65 -10.31
N GLY A 92 -10.29 -18.60 -11.03
CA GLY A 92 -10.92 -19.32 -12.13
C GLY A 92 -12.04 -20.22 -11.66
#